data_AF-A0A959IQ96-F1
#
_entry.id   AF-A0A959IQ96-F1
#
_cell.length_a   1.000
_cell.length_b   1.000
_cell.length_c   1.000
_cell.angle_alpha   90.00
_cell.angle_beta   90.00
_cell.angle_gamma   90.00
#
_symmetry.space_group_name_H-M   'P 1'
#
loop_
_entity.id
_entity.type
_entity.pdbx_description
1 polymer ?
#
loop_
_entity_poly.entity_id
_entity_poly.type
_entity_poly.pdbx_seq_one_letter_code
_entity_poly.pdbx_strand_id
1 'polypeptide(L)'
;RNAIIANFSPIMGRNDIGMLWENYVISERIKFQHYSRMSVNNYFWRTYDQQEIDWVEERGGQLHGFEIKWNPRKQTRPPIAWSKAYPNATFQVINPDNFQEWVKP
;
A
#
# COMPACT_ATOMS: atom_id res chain seq x y z
N ARG A 1 -0.67 9.87 -13.09
CA ARG A 1 -1.74 9.40 -14.00
C ARG A 1 -3.15 9.84 -13.56
N ASN A 2 -3.32 10.96 -12.81
CA ASN A 2 -4.62 11.43 -12.28
C ASN A 2 -5.10 12.76 -12.89
N ALA A 3 -4.23 13.50 -13.60
CA ALA A 3 -4.60 14.79 -14.21
C ALA A 3 -5.49 14.65 -15.48
N ILE A 4 -5.68 13.43 -15.99
CA ILE A 4 -6.37 13.19 -17.27
C ILE A 4 -7.89 13.04 -17.10
N ILE A 5 -8.38 12.74 -15.88
CA ILE A 5 -9.78 12.33 -15.70
C ILE A 5 -10.73 13.50 -15.40
N ALA A 6 -10.24 14.70 -15.10
CA ALA A 6 -11.03 15.93 -14.90
C ALA A 6 -12.34 15.75 -14.10
N ASN A 7 -12.38 14.79 -13.18
CA ASN A 7 -13.58 14.49 -12.41
C ASN A 7 -13.54 15.31 -11.13
N PHE A 8 -14.38 16.34 -11.05
CA PHE A 8 -14.54 17.22 -9.89
C PHE A 8 -15.67 16.77 -8.95
N SER A 9 -16.21 15.56 -9.12
CA SER A 9 -17.28 15.05 -8.25
C SER A 9 -16.83 14.99 -6.78
N PRO A 10 -17.72 15.33 -5.83
CA PRO A 10 -17.46 15.20 -4.40
C PRO A 10 -17.01 13.77 -4.04
N ILE A 11 -16.05 13.66 -3.12
CA ILE A 11 -15.43 12.40 -2.68
C ILE A 11 -16.43 11.27 -2.40
N MET A 12 -17.59 11.59 -1.81
CA MET A 12 -18.61 10.58 -1.45
C MET A 12 -19.32 9.93 -2.64
N GLY A 13 -19.24 10.51 -3.85
CA GLY A 13 -19.87 9.98 -5.07
C GLY A 13 -18.88 9.36 -6.07
N ARG A 14 -17.63 9.14 -5.65
CA ARG A 14 -16.56 8.67 -6.54
C ARG A 14 -16.39 7.16 -6.49
N ASN A 15 -16.43 6.52 -7.66
CA ASN A 15 -16.18 5.08 -7.79
C ASN A 15 -14.67 4.73 -7.73
N ASP A 16 -13.78 5.70 -7.93
CA ASP A 16 -12.32 5.53 -7.98
C ASP A 16 -11.59 5.87 -6.68
N ILE A 17 -12.32 6.13 -5.59
CA ILE A 17 -11.75 6.59 -4.32
C ILE A 17 -10.70 5.63 -3.74
N GLY A 18 -10.90 4.32 -3.89
CA GLY A 18 -9.94 3.32 -3.44
C GLY A 18 -8.59 3.44 -4.16
N MET A 19 -8.62 3.55 -5.49
CA MET A 19 -7.42 3.70 -6.30
C MET A 19 -6.71 5.04 -6.05
N LEU A 20 -7.48 6.12 -5.86
CA LEU A 20 -6.90 7.43 -5.53
C LEU A 20 -6.22 7.40 -4.16
N TRP A 21 -6.86 6.78 -3.18
CA TRP A 21 -6.32 6.59 -1.84
C TRP A 21 -5.02 5.79 -1.87
N GLU A 22 -5.00 4.66 -2.57
CA GLU A 22 -3.81 3.82 -2.72
C GLU A 22 -2.63 4.59 -3.33
N ASN A 23 -2.86 5.28 -4.45
CA ASN A 23 -1.83 6.10 -5.10
C ASN A 23 -1.33 7.23 -4.20
N TYR A 24 -2.23 7.88 -3.46
CA TYR A 24 -1.87 8.92 -2.50
C TYR A 24 -0.99 8.37 -1.40
N VAL A 25 -1.42 7.30 -0.74
CA VAL A 25 -0.71 6.64 0.37
C VAL A 25 0.69 6.18 -0.04
N ILE A 26 0.82 5.54 -1.21
CA ILE A 26 2.12 5.13 -1.76
C ILE A 26 3.01 6.35 -2.02
N SER A 27 2.47 7.43 -2.60
CA SER A 27 3.24 8.65 -2.86
C SER A 27 3.76 9.29 -1.58
N GLU A 28 2.92 9.37 -0.54
CA GLU A 28 3.34 9.88 0.78
C GLU A 28 4.41 8.99 1.40
N ARG A 29 4.27 7.67 1.29
CA ARG A 29 5.26 6.73 1.80
C ARG A 29 6.62 6.88 1.11
N ILE A 30 6.65 7.02 -0.22
CA ILE A 30 7.90 7.24 -0.96
C ILE A 30 8.56 8.56 -0.50
N LYS A 31 7.78 9.64 -0.34
CA LYS A 31 8.30 10.91 0.18
C LYS A 31 8.91 10.73 1.58
N PHE A 32 8.19 10.05 2.46
CA PHE A 32 8.66 9.75 3.81
C PHE A 32 9.98 8.97 3.80
N GLN A 33 10.05 7.86 3.06
CA GLN A 33 11.27 7.05 2.92
C GLN A 33 12.46 7.90 2.43
N HIS A 34 12.22 8.77 1.44
CA HIS A 34 13.24 9.66 0.90
C HIS A 34 13.72 10.70 1.92
N TYR A 35 12.80 11.41 2.59
CA TYR A 35 13.15 12.46 3.56
C TYR A 35 13.82 11.90 4.82
N SER A 36 13.46 10.69 5.22
CA SER A 36 14.09 9.98 6.34
C SER A 36 15.38 9.24 5.96
N ARG A 37 15.79 9.28 4.68
CA ARG A 37 16.94 8.55 4.14
C ARG A 37 16.91 7.06 4.47
N MET A 38 15.71 6.47 4.43
CA MET A 38 15.55 5.03 4.64
C MET A 38 16.21 4.26 3.49
N SER A 39 17.04 3.29 3.85
CA SER A 39 17.55 2.30 2.90
C SER A 39 16.47 1.23 2.70
N VAL A 40 15.70 1.37 1.63
CA VAL A 40 14.55 0.50 1.32
C VAL A 40 14.45 0.28 -0.19
N ASN A 41 14.16 -0.95 -0.59
CA ASN A 41 13.75 -1.27 -1.95
C ASN A 41 12.24 -1.46 -2.00
N ASN A 42 11.59 -0.86 -3.00
CA ASN A 42 10.13 -0.88 -3.15
C ASN A 42 9.72 -1.76 -4.34
N TYR A 43 8.68 -2.57 -4.16
CA TYR A 43 8.17 -3.50 -5.15
C TYR A 43 6.64 -3.53 -5.17
N PHE A 44 6.09 -3.93 -6.31
CA PHE A 44 4.74 -4.47 -6.42
C PHE A 44 4.83 -5.99 -6.49
N TRP A 45 3.86 -6.69 -5.90
CA TRP A 45 3.89 -8.15 -5.87
C TRP A 45 2.61 -8.75 -6.44
N ARG A 46 2.76 -9.72 -7.35
CA ARG A 46 1.66 -10.44 -7.99
C ARG A 46 2.08 -11.85 -8.41
N THR A 47 1.15 -12.80 -8.35
CA THR A 47 1.35 -14.17 -8.87
C THR A 47 0.63 -14.41 -10.19
N TYR A 48 0.97 -15.50 -10.88
CA TYR A 48 0.23 -15.98 -12.07
C TYR A 48 -1.24 -16.25 -11.77
N ASP A 49 -1.56 -16.68 -10.55
CA ASP A 49 -2.92 -16.92 -10.06
C ASP A 49 -3.62 -15.63 -9.57
N GLN A 50 -3.10 -14.45 -9.95
CA GLN A 50 -3.67 -13.14 -9.66
C GLN A 50 -3.80 -12.82 -8.16
N GLN A 51 -3.00 -13.44 -7.29
CA GLN A 51 -2.83 -12.95 -5.91
C GLN A 51 -1.94 -11.71 -5.94
N GLU A 52 -2.29 -10.69 -5.17
CA GLU A 52 -1.64 -9.37 -5.19
C GLU A 52 -1.35 -8.88 -3.77
N ILE A 53 -0.34 -8.01 -3.66
CA ILE A 53 -0.10 -7.13 -2.52
C ILE A 53 0.19 -5.76 -3.09
N ASP A 54 -0.57 -4.75 -2.63
CA ASP A 54 -0.55 -3.39 -3.16
C ASP A 54 0.85 -2.74 -3.09
N TRP A 55 1.62 -3.01 -2.02
CA TRP A 55 2.96 -2.45 -1.84
C TRP A 55 3.87 -3.37 -1.03
N VAL A 56 5.13 -3.52 -1.44
CA VAL A 56 6.14 -4.32 -0.72
C VAL A 56 7.41 -3.50 -0.52
N GLU A 57 7.94 -3.56 0.69
CA GLU A 57 9.21 -2.92 1.04
C GLU A 57 10.21 -3.97 1.53
N GLU A 58 11.43 -3.95 0.99
CA GLU A 58 12.55 -4.73 1.50
C GLU A 58 13.48 -3.82 2.30
N ARG A 59 13.70 -4.17 3.58
CA ARG A 59 14.53 -3.40 4.51
C ARG A 59 15.36 -4.36 5.34
N GLY A 60 16.69 -4.22 5.29
CA GLY A 60 17.60 -5.09 6.05
C GLY A 60 17.44 -6.58 5.75
N GLY A 61 17.13 -6.94 4.49
CA GLY A 61 16.90 -8.33 4.08
C GLY A 61 15.55 -8.92 4.48
N GLN A 62 14.64 -8.12 5.05
CA GLN A 62 13.28 -8.55 5.39
C GLN A 62 12.25 -7.90 4.48
N LEU A 63 11.25 -8.68 4.06
CA LEU A 63 10.14 -8.20 3.27
C LEU A 63 8.96 -7.80 4.16
N HIS A 64 8.38 -6.65 3.84
CA HIS A 64 7.19 -6.12 4.49
C HIS A 64 6.12 -5.88 3.43
N GLY A 65 5.03 -6.64 3.47
CA GLY A 65 3.89 -6.49 2.58
C GLY A 65 2.83 -5.56 3.19
N PHE A 66 2.23 -4.72 2.35
CA PHE A 66 1.20 -3.78 2.73
C PHE A 66 0.02 -3.85 1.77
N GLU A 67 -1.17 -3.99 2.34
CA GLU A 67 -2.44 -3.90 1.64
C GLU A 67 -3.07 -2.54 1.97
N ILE A 68 -3.49 -1.78 0.99
CA ILE A 68 -4.05 -0.44 1.19
C ILE A 68 -5.56 -0.49 0.98
N LYS A 69 -6.31 0.01 1.97
CA LYS A 69 -7.77 0.02 1.94
C LYS A 69 -8.30 1.36 2.42
N TRP A 70 -9.21 1.94 1.63
CA TRP A 70 -9.91 3.16 2.02
C TRP A 70 -10.85 2.94 3.22
N ASN A 71 -11.52 1.79 3.30
CA ASN A 71 -12.43 1.50 4.41
C ASN A 71 -11.67 0.85 5.57
N PRO A 72 -11.56 1.50 6.76
CA PRO A 72 -10.82 0.94 7.89
C PRO A 72 -11.40 -0.37 8.44
N ARG A 73 -12.69 -0.64 8.20
CA ARG A 73 -13.35 -1.89 8.62
C ARG A 73 -12.95 -3.08 7.74
N LYS A 74 -12.33 -2.85 6.58
CA LYS A 74 -11.96 -3.90 5.65
C LYS A 74 -10.57 -4.42 6.00
N GLN A 75 -10.55 -5.46 6.82
CA GLN A 75 -9.34 -6.22 7.14
C GLN A 75 -9.15 -7.36 6.14
N THR A 76 -7.92 -7.55 5.68
CA THR A 76 -7.52 -8.60 4.75
C THR A 76 -6.41 -9.43 5.38
N ARG A 77 -6.41 -10.74 5.12
CA ARG A 77 -5.31 -11.63 5.51
C ARG A 77 -4.25 -11.64 4.40
N PRO A 78 -2.96 -11.90 4.70
CA PRO A 78 -1.95 -12.04 3.66
C PRO A 78 -2.35 -13.13 2.66
N PRO A 79 -2.01 -12.95 1.36
CA PRO A 79 -2.16 -14.01 0.38
C PRO A 79 -1.45 -15.31 0.82
N ILE A 80 -2.05 -16.45 0.50
CA ILE A 80 -1.48 -17.76 0.87
C ILE A 80 -0.12 -17.94 0.19
N ALA A 81 0.01 -17.53 -1.07
CA ALA A 81 1.26 -17.60 -1.80
C ALA A 81 2.35 -16.72 -1.16
N TRP A 82 2.00 -15.54 -0.64
CA TRP A 82 2.93 -14.68 0.09
C TRP A 82 3.45 -15.37 1.36
N SER A 83 2.53 -15.86 2.19
CA SER A 83 2.87 -16.50 3.46
C SER A 83 3.73 -17.77 3.27
N LYS A 84 3.53 -18.50 2.18
CA LYS A 84 4.33 -19.68 1.84
C LYS A 84 5.71 -19.33 1.27
N ALA A 85 5.79 -18.36 0.37
CA ALA A 85 7.03 -17.98 -0.29
C ALA A 85 7.98 -17.21 0.64
N TYR A 86 7.42 -16.39 1.53
CA TYR A 86 8.16 -15.51 2.43
C TYR A 86 7.66 -15.70 3.88
N PRO A 87 7.99 -16.83 4.53
CA PRO A 87 7.47 -17.16 5.86
C PRO A 87 7.89 -16.17 6.96
N ASN A 88 8.99 -15.44 6.75
CA ASN A 88 9.50 -14.43 7.67
C ASN A 88 9.03 -13.00 7.33
N ALA A 89 8.23 -12.83 6.27
CA ALA A 89 7.75 -11.53 5.87
C ALA A 89 6.57 -11.06 6.72
N THR A 90 6.49 -9.76 6.98
CA THR A 90 5.33 -9.18 7.65
C THR A 90 4.22 -8.83 6.66
N PHE A 91 3.00 -8.69 7.15
CA PHE A 91 1.87 -8.18 6.38
C PHE A 91 1.02 -7.25 7.22
N GLN A 92 0.67 -6.07 6.68
CA GLN A 92 -0.14 -5.07 7.37
C GLN A 92 -1.16 -4.44 6.43
N VAL A 93 -2.35 -4.13 6.95
CA VAL A 93 -3.34 -3.31 6.23
C VAL A 93 -3.16 -1.84 6.61
N ILE A 94 -2.99 -0.98 5.61
CA ILE A 94 -2.91 0.47 5.75
C ILE A 94 -4.26 1.10 5.34
N ASN A 95 -4.81 1.95 6.19
CA ASN A 95 -6.11 2.57 6.01
C ASN A 95 -6.13 3.99 6.61
N PRO A 96 -7.21 4.78 6.43
CA PRO A 96 -7.28 6.15 6.95
C PRO A 96 -7.02 6.31 8.45
N ASP A 97 -7.23 5.26 9.26
CA ASP A 97 -7.05 5.33 10.71
C ASP A 97 -5.57 5.19 11.10
N ASN A 98 -4.75 4.47 10.32
CA ASN A 98 -3.34 4.18 10.66
C ASN A 98 -2.31 4.73 9.66
N PHE A 99 -2.73 5.27 8.50
CA PHE A 99 -1.77 5.68 7.47
C PHE A 99 -0.82 6.78 7.96
N GLN A 100 -1.29 7.67 8.85
CA GLN A 100 -0.49 8.81 9.30
C GLN A 100 0.75 8.35 10.06
N GLU A 101 0.60 7.37 10.94
CA GLU A 101 1.72 6.74 11.67
C GLU A 101 2.68 6.03 10.71
N TRP A 102 2.17 5.55 9.57
CA TRP A 102 2.97 4.86 8.57
C TRP A 102 3.75 5.81 7.66
N VAL A 103 3.35 7.08 7.49
CA VAL A 103 4.01 8.05 6.59
C VAL A 103 4.56 9.29 7.29
N LYS A 104 4.55 9.32 8.64
CA LYS A 104 5.12 10.40 9.45
C LYS A 104 6.12 9.85 10.46
N PRO A 105 7.15 10.64 10.82
CA PRO A 105 8.10 10.27 11.87
C PRO A 105 7.46 10.24 13.25
#